data_AF-A0A1V5G5F9-F1
#
_entry.id   AF-A0A1V5G5F9-F1
#
_cell.length_a   1.000
_cell.length_b   1.000
_cell.length_c   1.000
_cell.angle_alpha   90.00
_cell.angle_beta   90.00
_cell.angle_gamma   90.00
#
_symmetry.space_group_name_H-M   'P 1'
#
loop_
_entity.id
_entity.type
_entity.pdbx_description
1 polymer ?
#
loop_
_entity_poly.entity_id
_entity_poly.type
_entity_poly.pdbx_seq_one_letter_code
_entity_poly.pdbx_strand_id
1 'polypeptide(L)'
;MEQGLLDEVKNLIPYRKRNALQTVGYAELFDYLDGKNELQQAVELIKTHTRQYAKRQMTWFKRDKSIKWFGPEELNAMLTYVKPVL
;
A
#
# COMPACT_ATOMS: atom_id res chain seq x y z
N MET A 1 -8.21 -8.30 -4.81
CA MET A 1 -8.85 -9.46 -4.16
C MET A 1 -8.68 -10.73 -4.99
N GLU A 2 -8.87 -10.66 -6.30
CA GLU A 2 -8.73 -11.79 -7.25
C GLU A 2 -7.41 -12.57 -7.16
N GLN A 3 -6.33 -11.91 -6.72
CA GLN A 3 -5.01 -12.52 -6.54
C GLN A 3 -4.80 -13.19 -5.16
N GLY A 4 -5.83 -13.40 -4.36
CA GLY A 4 -5.76 -14.22 -3.14
C GLY A 4 -5.39 -13.51 -1.83
N LEU A 5 -5.45 -12.17 -1.77
CA LEU A 5 -5.13 -11.42 -0.54
C LEU A 5 -5.96 -11.87 0.68
N LEU A 6 -7.26 -12.12 0.51
CA LEU A 6 -8.10 -12.57 1.63
C LEU A 6 -7.64 -13.92 2.20
N ASP A 7 -7.22 -14.83 1.32
CA ASP A 7 -6.78 -16.15 1.74
C ASP A 7 -5.40 -16.09 2.41
N GLU A 8 -4.53 -15.19 1.95
CA GLU A 8 -3.30 -14.85 2.68
C GLU A 8 -3.61 -14.34 4.10
N VAL A 9 -4.53 -13.40 4.26
CA VAL A 9 -4.89 -12.83 5.58
C VAL A 9 -5.46 -13.90 6.52
N LYS A 10 -6.32 -14.81 6.02
CA LYS A 10 -6.85 -15.93 6.81
C LYS A 10 -5.72 -16.81 7.37
N ASN A 11 -4.70 -17.09 6.57
CA ASN A 11 -3.56 -17.91 7.01
C ASN A 11 -2.67 -17.18 8.04
N LEU A 12 -2.76 -15.85 8.13
CA LEU A 12 -1.95 -15.01 9.01
C LEU A 12 -2.66 -14.60 10.31
N ILE A 13 -3.91 -15.03 10.54
CA ILE A 13 -4.65 -14.77 11.80
C ILE A 13 -3.83 -15.08 13.06
N PRO A 14 -3.08 -16.21 13.16
CA PRO A 14 -2.28 -16.49 14.36
C PRO A 14 -1.22 -15.43 14.67
N TYR A 15 -0.78 -14.69 13.64
CA TYR A 15 0.26 -13.69 13.74
C TYR A 15 -0.26 -12.25 13.77
N ARG A 16 -1.58 -12.02 13.75
CA ARG A 16 -2.23 -10.71 13.56
C ARG A 16 -1.66 -9.56 14.41
N LYS A 17 -1.13 -9.85 15.60
CA LYS A 17 -0.57 -8.85 16.52
C LYS A 17 0.81 -8.31 16.10
N ARG A 18 1.45 -8.89 15.08
CA ARG A 18 2.74 -8.40 14.58
C ARG A 18 2.54 -7.07 13.86
N ASN A 19 3.44 -6.12 14.10
CA ASN A 19 3.39 -4.78 13.49
C ASN A 19 3.30 -4.81 11.94
N ALA A 20 3.98 -5.77 11.30
CA ALA A 20 3.92 -5.93 9.84
C ALA A 20 2.49 -6.18 9.31
N LEU A 21 1.62 -6.78 10.14
CA LEU A 21 0.24 -7.13 9.82
C LEU A 21 -0.78 -6.08 10.29
N GLN A 22 -0.30 -4.94 10.80
CA GLN A 22 -1.10 -3.76 11.13
C GLN A 22 -1.07 -2.72 9.99
N THR A 23 -0.72 -3.16 8.79
CA THR A 23 -0.61 -2.33 7.59
C THR A 23 -1.93 -2.28 6.83
N VAL A 24 -2.06 -1.26 5.97
CA VAL A 24 -3.21 -1.09 5.07
C VAL A 24 -3.37 -2.34 4.20
N GLY A 25 -4.59 -2.88 4.12
CA GLY A 25 -4.88 -4.17 3.51
C GLY A 25 -5.18 -5.23 4.57
N TYR A 26 -4.23 -5.47 5.47
CA TYR A 26 -4.35 -6.51 6.49
C TYR A 26 -5.30 -6.11 7.61
N ALA A 27 -5.17 -4.90 8.14
CA ALA A 27 -5.99 -4.44 9.28
C ALA A 27 -7.49 -4.45 8.94
N GLU A 28 -7.87 -3.94 7.77
CA GLU A 28 -9.26 -3.88 7.32
C GLU A 28 -9.84 -5.28 7.07
N LEU A 29 -9.04 -6.21 6.55
CA LEU A 29 -9.46 -7.59 6.35
C LEU A 29 -9.56 -8.36 7.67
N PHE A 30 -8.72 -8.07 8.67
CA PHE A 30 -8.92 -8.62 10.01
C PHE A 30 -10.20 -8.10 10.65
N ASP A 31 -10.55 -6.81 10.47
CA ASP A 31 -11.82 -6.29 10.98
C ASP A 31 -13.04 -6.95 10.30
N TYR A 32 -12.95 -7.26 9.00
CA TYR A 32 -13.94 -8.08 8.31
C TYR A 32 -14.02 -9.50 8.90
N LEU A 33 -12.88 -10.17 9.10
CA LEU A 33 -12.83 -11.52 9.66
C LEU A 33 -13.31 -11.57 11.13
N ASP A 34 -13.15 -10.48 11.87
CA ASP A 34 -13.68 -10.29 13.22
C ASP A 34 -15.20 -9.95 13.22
N GLY A 35 -15.84 -9.83 12.04
CA GLY A 35 -17.27 -9.54 11.89
C GLY A 35 -17.66 -8.08 12.17
N LYS A 36 -16.70 -7.15 12.19
CA LYS A 36 -16.97 -5.73 12.50
C LYS A 36 -17.54 -4.96 11.31
N ASN A 37 -17.19 -5.36 10.09
CA ASN A 37 -17.60 -4.73 8.84
C ASN A 37 -17.87 -5.80 7.78
N GLU A 38 -18.65 -5.46 6.75
CA GLU A 38 -18.82 -6.33 5.57
C GLU A 38 -17.57 -6.34 4.68
N LEU A 39 -17.38 -7.41 3.90
CA LEU A 39 -16.22 -7.54 3.00
C LEU A 39 -16.14 -6.36 2.01
N GLN A 40 -17.27 -5.93 1.47
CA GLN A 40 -17.33 -4.82 0.53
C GLN A 40 -16.85 -3.51 1.19
N GLN A 41 -17.26 -3.27 2.43
CA GLN A 41 -16.80 -2.13 3.20
C GLN A 41 -15.30 -2.19 3.49
N ALA A 42 -14.78 -3.36 3.86
CA ALA A 42 -13.34 -3.55 4.04
C ALA A 42 -12.56 -3.23 2.76
N VAL A 43 -13.05 -3.67 1.59
CA VAL A 43 -12.44 -3.34 0.29
C VAL A 43 -12.42 -1.83 0.03
N GLU A 44 -13.51 -1.12 0.32
CA GLU A 44 -13.56 0.34 0.15
C GLU A 44 -12.65 1.09 1.13
N LEU A 45 -12.52 0.59 2.36
CA LEU A 45 -11.57 1.11 3.34
C LEU A 45 -10.12 0.93 2.86
N ILE A 46 -9.75 -0.25 2.35
CA ILE A 46 -8.41 -0.52 1.80
C ILE A 46 -8.08 0.47 0.68
N LYS A 47 -8.98 0.67 -0.28
CA LYS A 47 -8.80 1.65 -1.37
C LYS A 47 -8.61 3.07 -0.83
N THR A 48 -9.38 3.44 0.18
CA THR A 48 -9.36 4.77 0.78
C THR A 48 -8.06 5.01 1.55
N HIS A 49 -7.68 4.10 2.44
CA HIS A 49 -6.47 4.19 3.22
C HIS A 49 -5.21 4.11 2.35
N THR A 50 -5.23 3.32 1.27
CA THR A 50 -4.14 3.27 0.28
C THR A 50 -3.94 4.63 -0.39
N ARG A 51 -5.03 5.29 -0.84
CA ARG A 51 -4.97 6.64 -1.44
C ARG A 51 -4.47 7.68 -0.45
N GLN A 52 -4.94 7.63 0.80
CA GLN A 52 -4.47 8.53 1.86
C GLN A 52 -2.99 8.32 2.17
N TYR A 53 -2.53 7.07 2.22
CA TYR A 53 -1.12 6.73 2.43
C TYR A 53 -0.25 7.26 1.28
N ALA A 54 -0.64 7.02 0.03
CA ALA A 54 0.06 7.58 -1.14
C ALA A 54 0.13 9.11 -1.10
N LYS A 55 -0.96 9.79 -0.71
CA LYS A 55 -0.96 11.26 -0.53
C LYS A 55 0.04 11.70 0.54
N ARG A 56 0.11 10.98 1.68
CA ARG A 56 1.09 11.27 2.74
C ARG A 56 2.53 11.07 2.25
N GLN A 57 2.81 9.98 1.54
CA GLN A 57 4.12 9.72 0.92
C GLN A 57 4.52 10.88 -0.01
N MET A 58 3.63 11.29 -0.92
CA MET A 58 3.88 12.42 -1.82
C MET A 58 4.12 13.72 -1.07
N THR A 59 3.38 13.97 0.02
CA THR A 59 3.55 15.17 0.85
C THR A 59 4.91 15.18 1.53
N TRP A 60 5.36 14.02 2.02
CA TRP A 60 6.65 13.86 2.68
C TRP A 60 7.80 14.07 1.69
N PHE A 61 7.77 13.40 0.53
CA PHE A 61 8.80 13.52 -0.50
C PHE A 61 8.88 14.93 -1.12
N LYS A 62 7.76 15.65 -1.29
CA LYS A 62 7.75 17.02 -1.85
C LYS A 62 8.54 18.04 -1.02
N ARG A 63 8.85 17.72 0.25
CA ARG A 63 9.69 18.56 1.13
C ARG A 63 11.14 18.54 0.70
N ASP A 64 11.62 17.42 0.16
CA ASP A 64 12.98 17.29 -0.33
C ASP A 64 13.08 17.82 -1.77
N LYS A 65 13.86 18.88 -1.96
CA LYS A 65 14.08 19.52 -3.27
C LYS A 65 15.15 18.81 -4.11
N SER A 66 15.91 17.89 -3.53
CA SER A 66 16.92 17.08 -4.24
C SER A 66 16.29 15.94 -5.04
N ILE A 67 15.05 15.56 -4.73
CA ILE A 67 14.34 14.46 -5.41
C ILE A 67 14.02 14.86 -6.85
N LYS A 68 14.52 14.07 -7.79
CA LYS A 68 14.12 14.12 -9.20
C LYS A 68 12.84 13.30 -9.41
N TRP A 69 11.78 13.98 -9.84
CA TRP A 69 10.48 13.36 -10.13
C TRP A 69 10.37 12.92 -11.58
N PHE A 70 9.66 11.81 -11.78
CA PHE A 70 9.30 11.25 -13.09
C PHE A 70 7.84 10.79 -13.06
N GLY A 71 7.13 10.91 -14.19
CA GLY A 71 5.82 10.33 -14.41
C GLY A 71 5.91 8.81 -14.64
N PRO A 72 4.87 8.02 -14.34
CA PRO A 72 4.85 6.56 -14.52
C PRO A 72 5.24 6.09 -15.94
N GLU A 73 4.90 6.89 -16.94
CA GLU A 73 5.15 6.65 -18.36
C GLU A 73 6.59 7.02 -18.81
N GLU A 74 7.39 7.68 -17.98
CA GLU A 74 8.71 8.21 -18.36
C GLU A 74 9.88 7.22 -18.17
N LEU A 75 9.66 5.93 -18.48
CA LEU A 75 10.64 4.86 -18.22
C LEU A 75 12.03 5.15 -18.82
N ASN A 76 12.10 5.61 -20.07
CA ASN A 76 13.38 5.91 -20.72
C ASN A 76 14.14 7.04 -20.03
N ALA A 77 13.43 8.05 -19.53
CA ALA A 77 14.03 9.16 -18.79
C ALA A 77 14.56 8.70 -17.43
N MET A 78 13.82 7.85 -16.71
CA MET A 78 14.27 7.23 -15.47
C MET A 78 15.55 6.41 -15.69
N LEU A 79 15.56 5.53 -16.70
CA LEU A 79 16.73 4.70 -17.00
C LEU A 79 17.96 5.53 -17.36
N THR A 80 17.77 6.59 -18.14
CA THR A 80 18.86 7.51 -18.52
C THR A 80 19.39 8.28 -17.32
N TYR A 81 18.55 8.61 -16.34
CA TYR A 81 18.97 9.31 -15.12
C TYR A 81 19.74 8.41 -14.15
N VAL A 82 19.41 7.11 -14.08
CA VAL A 82 20.07 6.15 -13.17
C VAL A 82 21.37 5.59 -13.76
N LYS A 83 21.45 5.35 -15.07
CA LYS A 83 22.63 4.77 -15.75
C LYS A 83 23.98 5.48 -15.51
N PRO A 84 24.07 6.81 -15.38
CA PRO A 84 25.33 7.50 -15.08
C PRO A 84 25.91 7.15 -13.70
N VAL A 85 25.11 6.51 -12.83
CA VAL A 85 25.43 6.21 -11.43
C VAL A 85 25.80 4.73 -11.23
N LEU A 86 25.65 3.88 -12.25
CA LEU A 86 26.07 2.46 -12.27
C LEU A 86 27.26 2.26 -13.20
#